data_AF-A0A9Q1GTA6-F1
#
_entry.id   AF-A0A9Q1GTA6-F1
#
_cell.length_a   1.000
_cell.length_b   1.000
_cell.length_c   1.000
_cell.angle_alpha   90.00
_cell.angle_beta   90.00
_cell.angle_gamma   90.00
#
_symmetry.space_group_name_H-M   'P 1'
#
loop_
_entity.id
_entity.type
_entity.pdbx_description
1 polymer ?
#
loop_
_entity_poly.entity_id
_entity_poly.type
_entity_poly.pdbx_seq_one_letter_code
_entity_poly.pdbx_strand_id
1 'polypeptide(L)'
;MALIMPDSVGNKQYSILITSALDGILNYLKSIIHGSIILLLAIAISNGMTESMAFIFGMSPIRNHVEEEQHIGVVYTILISSGLKSGQLKVHCKSFGTIFIEHVEHVLEPGKSFGWDFQVSNSWHSYDNYYSCNFDWNGKKVDLDVWDGGQRGTCVESKTHWAVLEDGFYFRCVGGEGNWEKRFTWEGGIHLGPSVDNAH
;
A
#
# COMPACT_ATOMS: atom_id res chain seq x y z
N MET A 1 29.15 27.21 -9.36
CA MET A 1 29.84 28.03 -8.35
C MET A 1 30.01 27.12 -7.13
N ALA A 2 31.23 26.66 -6.84
CA ALA A 2 31.49 25.67 -5.79
C ALA A 2 32.10 26.35 -4.57
N LEU A 3 31.56 26.06 -3.39
CA LEU A 3 32.11 26.47 -2.10
C LEU A 3 33.16 25.46 -1.65
N ILE A 4 34.35 25.96 -1.30
CA ILE A 4 35.46 25.17 -0.77
C ILE A 4 35.60 25.53 0.71
N MET A 5 35.47 24.55 1.60
CA MET A 5 35.95 24.65 2.98
C MET A 5 37.05 23.60 3.20
N PRO A 6 38.22 23.98 3.74
CA PRO A 6 39.31 23.03 4.00
C PRO A 6 39.20 22.41 5.39
N ASP A 7 39.53 21.12 5.50
CA ASP A 7 39.80 20.41 6.74
C ASP A 7 41.31 20.28 7.00
N SER A 8 41.69 20.10 8.27
CA SER A 8 43.04 20.33 8.80
C SER A 8 44.05 19.19 8.55
N VAL A 9 43.82 18.31 7.58
CA VAL A 9 44.66 17.13 7.34
C VAL A 9 44.95 16.94 5.86
N GLY A 10 45.37 17.99 5.16
CA GLY A 10 46.27 17.94 4.00
C GLY A 10 45.99 17.00 2.81
N ASN A 11 44.84 16.32 2.75
CA ASN A 11 44.52 15.35 1.72
C ASN A 11 43.42 15.91 0.81
N LYS A 12 43.79 16.19 -0.45
CA LYS A 12 42.85 16.60 -1.48
C LYS A 12 41.99 15.41 -1.90
N GLN A 13 40.75 15.35 -1.41
CA GLN A 13 39.73 14.49 -2.01
C GLN A 13 39.08 15.20 -3.20
N TYR A 14 39.09 14.54 -4.35
CA TYR A 14 38.33 14.94 -5.53
C TYR A 14 37.07 14.06 -5.59
N SER A 15 35.90 14.63 -5.34
CA SER A 15 34.62 13.99 -5.63
C SER A 15 34.16 14.42 -7.03
N ILE A 16 34.18 13.49 -7.98
CA ILE A 16 33.61 13.69 -9.31
C ILE A 16 32.14 13.28 -9.24
N LEU A 17 31.22 14.24 -9.40
CA LEU A 17 29.81 13.94 -9.63
C LEU A 17 29.64 13.31 -11.01
N ILE A 18 29.41 12.00 -11.05
CA ILE A 18 29.03 11.23 -12.25
C ILE A 18 27.60 10.73 -12.06
N THR A 19 26.61 11.61 -12.05
CA THR A 19 25.19 11.20 -11.91
C THR A 19 24.32 11.62 -13.09
N SER A 20 24.56 12.78 -13.71
CA SER A 20 23.67 13.26 -14.79
C SER A 20 23.88 12.61 -16.16
N ALA A 21 25.08 12.07 -16.45
CA ALA A 21 25.37 11.45 -17.74
C ALA A 21 24.86 10.00 -17.85
N LEU A 22 24.78 9.28 -16.74
CA LEU A 22 24.34 7.89 -16.69
C LEU A 22 22.82 7.76 -16.86
N ASP A 23 22.03 8.66 -16.26
CA ASP A 23 20.57 8.65 -16.39
C ASP A 23 20.10 8.94 -17.83
N GLY A 24 20.83 9.82 -18.54
CA GLY A 24 20.56 10.09 -19.96
C GLY A 24 20.81 8.86 -20.85
N ILE A 25 21.91 8.14 -20.60
CA ILE A 25 22.25 6.91 -21.34
C ILE A 25 21.26 5.79 -21.01
N LEU A 26 20.84 5.67 -19.75
CA LEU A 26 19.87 4.64 -19.33
C LEU A 26 18.49 4.86 -19.97
N ASN A 27 18.03 6.10 -20.06
CA ASN A 27 16.76 6.45 -20.71
C ASN A 27 16.83 6.32 -22.23
N TYR A 28 17.97 6.65 -22.84
CA TYR A 28 18.20 6.44 -24.28
C TYR A 28 18.23 4.95 -24.65
N LEU A 29 18.88 4.11 -23.85
CA LEU A 29 18.88 2.65 -24.02
C LEU A 29 17.49 2.04 -23.82
N LYS A 30 16.72 2.50 -22.82
CA LYS A 30 15.31 2.08 -22.62
C LYS A 30 14.42 2.42 -23.82
N SER A 31 14.64 3.57 -24.46
CA SER A 31 13.92 4.00 -25.67
C SER A 31 14.28 3.13 -26.89
N ILE A 32 15.56 2.81 -27.09
CA ILE A 32 16.01 1.93 -28.19
C ILE A 32 15.46 0.51 -28.02
N ILE A 33 15.44 -0.02 -26.79
CA ILE A 33 14.92 -1.36 -26.50
C ILE A 33 13.40 -1.41 -26.75
N HIS A 34 12.64 -0.40 -26.31
CA HIS A 34 11.20 -0.33 -26.59
C HIS A 34 10.90 -0.21 -28.08
N GLY A 35 11.62 0.64 -28.82
CA GLY A 35 11.42 0.80 -30.26
C GLY A 35 11.71 -0.47 -31.06
N SER A 36 12.75 -1.22 -30.66
CA SER A 36 13.14 -2.46 -31.34
C SER A 36 12.15 -3.61 -31.09
N ILE A 37 11.58 -3.69 -29.88
CA ILE A 37 10.59 -4.70 -29.52
C ILE A 37 9.26 -4.44 -30.26
N ILE A 38 8.85 -3.17 -30.38
CA ILE A 38 7.63 -2.81 -31.11
C ILE A 38 7.77 -3.12 -32.61
N LEU A 39 8.94 -2.88 -33.20
CA LEU A 39 9.20 -3.21 -34.61
C LEU A 39 9.19 -4.73 -34.86
N LEU A 40 9.76 -5.52 -33.95
CA LEU A 40 9.71 -7.00 -34.01
C LEU A 40 8.28 -7.53 -33.85
N LEU A 41 7.47 -6.95 -32.96
CA LEU A 41 6.06 -7.30 -32.81
C LEU A 41 5.25 -6.96 -34.08
N ALA A 42 5.48 -5.79 -34.67
CA ALA A 42 4.79 -5.37 -35.88
C ALA A 42 5.11 -6.29 -37.08
N ILE A 43 6.37 -6.73 -37.20
CA ILE A 43 6.80 -7.69 -38.23
C ILE A 43 6.18 -9.09 -37.99
N ALA A 44 6.08 -9.53 -36.74
CA ALA A 44 5.45 -10.81 -36.40
C ALA A 44 3.94 -10.81 -36.71
N ILE A 45 3.26 -9.70 -36.44
CA ILE A 45 1.83 -9.52 -36.72
C ILE A 45 1.56 -9.42 -38.23
N SER A 46 2.41 -8.71 -38.99
CA SER A 46 2.21 -8.59 -40.45
C SER A 46 2.43 -9.91 -41.21
N ASN A 47 3.20 -10.84 -40.65
CA ASN A 47 3.51 -12.12 -41.26
C ASN A 47 2.49 -13.24 -40.91
N GLY A 48 1.38 -12.92 -40.24
CA GLY A 48 0.30 -13.87 -39.99
C GLY A 48 0.72 -15.05 -39.12
N MET A 49 1.65 -14.83 -38.17
CA MET A 49 2.05 -15.86 -37.21
C MET A 49 0.88 -16.16 -36.26
N THR A 50 0.12 -17.20 -36.58
CA THR A 50 -0.89 -17.80 -35.69
C THR A 50 -0.23 -18.36 -34.43
N GLU A 51 -0.97 -18.32 -33.32
CA GLU A 51 -0.56 -18.53 -31.92
C GLU A 51 0.28 -19.78 -31.59
N SER A 52 0.44 -20.72 -32.52
CA SER A 52 1.11 -22.01 -32.28
C SER A 52 2.65 -21.96 -32.29
N MET A 53 3.30 -20.85 -32.65
CA MET A 53 4.78 -20.74 -32.68
C MET A 53 5.41 -19.95 -31.52
N ALA A 54 4.63 -19.31 -30.65
CA ALA A 54 5.16 -18.59 -29.48
C ALA A 54 5.85 -19.51 -28.45
N PHE A 55 5.63 -20.83 -28.55
CA PHE A 55 6.17 -21.82 -27.61
C PHE A 55 7.66 -22.15 -27.78
N ILE A 56 8.31 -21.79 -28.90
CA ILE A 56 9.73 -22.14 -29.15
C ILE A 56 10.71 -21.08 -28.61
N PHE A 57 10.25 -19.86 -28.34
CA PHE A 57 11.14 -18.75 -27.92
C PHE A 57 11.21 -18.50 -26.41
N GLY A 58 10.58 -19.33 -25.56
CA GLY A 58 10.62 -19.12 -24.11
C GLY A 58 10.08 -17.76 -23.65
N MET A 59 9.27 -17.11 -24.49
CA MET A 59 8.60 -15.85 -24.15
C MET A 59 7.37 -16.22 -23.34
N SER A 60 7.45 -16.01 -22.02
CA SER A 60 6.28 -16.08 -21.14
C SER A 60 5.14 -15.26 -21.73
N PRO A 61 3.88 -15.73 -21.65
CA PRO A 61 2.75 -14.98 -22.16
C PRO A 61 2.79 -13.58 -21.57
N ILE A 62 2.69 -12.58 -22.45
CA ILE A 62 2.55 -11.17 -22.08
C ILE A 62 1.27 -11.08 -21.26
N ARG A 63 1.44 -11.16 -19.94
CA ARG A 63 0.39 -10.83 -18.99
C ARG A 63 0.17 -9.35 -19.23
N ASN A 64 -0.94 -9.00 -19.88
CA ASN A 64 -1.39 -7.62 -19.92
C ASN A 64 -1.47 -7.17 -18.47
N HIS A 65 -0.48 -6.38 -18.03
CA HIS A 65 -0.63 -5.57 -16.83
C HIS A 65 -1.77 -4.63 -17.16
N VAL A 66 -2.98 -5.02 -16.76
CA VAL A 66 -4.07 -4.08 -16.58
C VAL A 66 -3.50 -3.09 -15.57
N GLU A 67 -3.08 -1.92 -16.06
CA GLU A 67 -2.80 -0.77 -15.21
C GLU A 67 -4.11 -0.48 -14.49
N GLU A 68 -4.20 -0.99 -13.27
CA GLU A 68 -5.29 -0.71 -12.37
C GLU A 68 -5.26 0.79 -12.11
N GLU A 69 -6.15 1.52 -12.77
CA GLU A 69 -6.29 2.96 -12.61
C GLU A 69 -6.55 3.27 -11.13
N GLN A 70 -5.51 3.59 -10.39
CA GLN A 70 -5.63 3.94 -8.98
C GLN A 70 -6.28 5.32 -8.85
N HIS A 71 -7.30 5.36 -8.00
CA HIS A 71 -8.22 6.48 -7.94
C HIS A 71 -7.66 7.62 -7.07
N ILE A 72 -6.85 8.50 -7.67
CA ILE A 72 -6.45 9.77 -7.07
C ILE A 72 -7.72 10.57 -6.73
N GLY A 73 -7.78 11.13 -5.52
CA GLY A 73 -8.92 11.97 -5.09
C GLY A 73 -10.14 11.21 -4.58
N VAL A 74 -10.07 9.88 -4.44
CA VAL A 74 -11.07 9.12 -3.68
C VAL A 74 -10.92 9.39 -2.19
N VAL A 75 -12.07 9.62 -1.54
CA VAL A 75 -12.16 9.75 -0.09
C VAL A 75 -12.31 8.36 0.52
N TYR A 76 -11.37 8.01 1.39
CA TYR A 76 -11.40 6.82 2.20
C TYR A 76 -11.90 7.15 3.60
N THR A 77 -12.62 6.23 4.23
CA THR A 77 -13.09 6.38 5.61
C THR A 77 -12.57 5.22 6.45
N ILE A 78 -12.01 5.53 7.62
CA ILE A 78 -11.75 4.53 8.67
C ILE A 78 -12.71 4.80 9.82
N LEU A 79 -13.45 3.77 10.24
CA LEU A 79 -14.28 3.78 11.44
C LEU A 79 -13.71 2.80 12.47
N ILE A 80 -13.56 3.24 13.71
CA ILE A 80 -13.16 2.42 14.85
C ILE A 80 -14.24 2.47 15.91
N SER A 81 -14.62 1.31 16.44
CA SER A 81 -15.63 1.19 17.50
C SER A 81 -15.12 0.35 18.66
N SER A 82 -15.40 0.82 19.87
CA SER A 82 -15.11 0.11 21.11
C SER A 82 -16.33 -0.74 21.51
N GLY A 83 -16.25 -2.05 21.27
CA GLY A 83 -17.19 -3.06 21.77
C GLY A 83 -16.83 -3.59 23.15
N LEU A 84 -15.89 -2.94 23.83
CA LEU A 84 -15.43 -3.31 25.17
C LEU A 84 -16.52 -3.07 26.20
N LYS A 85 -16.63 -3.95 27.20
CA LYS A 85 -17.61 -3.80 28.29
C LYS A 85 -17.16 -2.81 29.36
N SER A 86 -15.85 -2.63 29.51
CA SER A 86 -15.25 -1.71 30.48
C SER A 86 -13.86 -1.24 30.04
N GLY A 87 -13.40 -0.14 30.64
CA GLY A 87 -12.13 0.49 30.32
C GLY A 87 -12.19 1.35 29.06
N GLN A 88 -11.32 2.36 29.03
CA GLN A 88 -11.17 3.24 27.87
C GLN A 88 -10.23 2.59 26.86
N LEU A 89 -10.61 2.63 25.58
CA LEU A 89 -9.73 2.25 24.47
C LEU A 89 -9.00 3.49 23.97
N LYS A 90 -7.68 3.52 24.10
CA LYS A 90 -6.86 4.58 23.51
C LYS A 90 -6.42 4.13 22.13
N VAL A 91 -6.59 5.01 21.16
CA VAL A 91 -6.24 4.77 19.75
C VAL A 91 -5.32 5.88 19.30
N HIS A 92 -4.15 5.50 18.78
CA HIS A 92 -3.21 6.43 18.18
C HIS A 92 -2.80 5.93 16.80
N CYS A 93 -3.24 6.63 15.76
CA CYS A 93 -2.99 6.27 14.38
C CYS A 93 -2.02 7.24 13.71
N LYS A 94 -1.21 6.68 12.80
CA LYS A 94 -0.25 7.39 11.96
C LYS A 94 -0.46 6.98 10.52
N SER A 95 -0.47 7.95 9.63
CA SER A 95 -0.43 7.73 8.19
C SER A 95 1.02 7.57 7.70
N PHE A 96 1.19 6.79 6.65
CA PHE A 96 2.47 6.59 5.96
C PHE A 96 2.31 6.83 4.46
N GLY A 97 3.42 7.14 3.78
CA GLY A 97 3.44 7.42 2.35
C GLY A 97 3.03 8.83 1.98
N THR A 98 2.07 8.94 1.06
CA THR A 98 1.58 10.19 0.44
C THR A 98 0.27 10.70 1.03
N ILE A 99 -0.24 10.01 2.06
CA ILE A 99 -1.39 10.48 2.84
C ILE A 99 -0.93 11.72 3.63
N PHE A 100 -1.58 12.86 3.37
CA PHE A 100 -1.20 14.12 3.98
C PHE A 100 -1.55 14.10 5.47
N ILE A 101 -0.50 13.96 6.29
CA ILE A 101 -0.43 13.93 7.76
C ILE A 101 -1.78 14.12 8.49
N GLU A 102 -2.35 13.00 8.93
CA GLU A 102 -3.34 12.97 10.01
C GLU A 102 -2.85 12.02 11.10
N HIS A 103 -2.20 12.60 12.10
CA HIS A 103 -2.04 11.95 13.39
C HIS A 103 -3.38 12.00 14.10
N VAL A 104 -3.94 10.82 14.38
CA VAL A 104 -5.23 10.70 15.05
C VAL A 104 -4.98 10.11 16.42
N GLU A 105 -5.28 10.88 17.47
CA GLU A 105 -5.29 10.40 18.85
C GLU A 105 -6.71 10.53 19.40
N HIS A 106 -7.24 9.42 19.91
CA HIS A 106 -8.57 9.40 20.49
C HIS A 106 -8.69 8.43 21.65
N VAL A 107 -9.59 8.75 22.59
CA VAL A 107 -9.93 7.88 23.71
C VAL A 107 -11.41 7.55 23.60
N LEU A 108 -11.72 6.27 23.40
CA LEU A 108 -13.06 5.76 23.22
C LEU A 108 -13.58 5.14 24.52
N GLU A 109 -14.71 5.67 24.99
CA GLU A 109 -15.50 5.02 26.04
C GLU A 109 -16.16 3.72 25.50
N PRO A 110 -16.50 2.77 26.39
CA PRO A 110 -17.30 1.60 26.03
C PRO A 110 -18.53 1.92 25.18
N GLY A 111 -18.69 1.22 24.05
CA GLY A 111 -19.81 1.39 23.12
C GLY A 111 -19.72 2.61 22.20
N LYS A 112 -18.63 3.40 22.26
CA LYS A 112 -18.43 4.56 21.38
C LYS A 112 -17.64 4.21 20.13
N SER A 113 -17.81 5.03 19.11
CA SER A 113 -17.09 4.94 17.85
C SER A 113 -16.53 6.29 17.43
N PHE A 114 -15.41 6.25 16.73
CA PHE A 114 -14.75 7.40 16.14
C PHE A 114 -14.30 7.03 14.73
N GLY A 115 -14.44 7.95 13.79
CA GLY A 115 -14.01 7.75 12.42
C GLY A 115 -13.59 9.05 11.77
N TRP A 116 -12.80 8.93 10.72
CA TRP A 116 -12.27 10.05 9.96
C TRP A 116 -12.16 9.67 8.49
N ASP A 117 -12.15 10.71 7.66
CA ASP A 117 -12.03 10.62 6.22
C ASP A 117 -10.67 11.14 5.79
N PHE A 118 -10.04 10.51 4.81
CA PHE A 118 -8.77 10.96 4.24
C PHE A 118 -8.73 10.74 2.72
N GLN A 119 -7.80 11.41 2.05
CA GLN A 119 -7.58 11.26 0.61
C GLN A 119 -6.13 10.90 0.33
N VAL A 120 -5.92 10.09 -0.71
CA VAL A 120 -4.60 9.79 -1.24
C VAL A 120 -4.29 10.79 -2.35
N SER A 121 -3.20 11.54 -2.18
CA SER A 121 -2.91 12.74 -2.97
C SER A 121 -2.33 12.44 -4.36
N ASN A 122 -1.76 11.25 -4.58
CA ASN A 122 -1.05 10.93 -5.81
C ASN A 122 -1.23 9.44 -6.19
N SER A 123 -1.11 9.12 -7.49
CA SER A 123 -1.05 7.72 -7.95
C SER A 123 0.33 7.16 -7.65
N TRP A 124 0.40 6.16 -6.77
CA TRP A 124 1.65 5.47 -6.42
C TRP A 124 1.38 3.99 -6.22
N HIS A 125 2.43 3.18 -6.36
CA HIS A 125 2.39 1.77 -6.03
C HIS A 125 1.72 1.58 -4.66
N SER A 126 0.66 0.78 -4.70
CA SER A 126 -0.33 0.56 -3.65
C SER A 126 0.29 0.29 -2.26
N TYR A 127 1.49 -0.30 -2.22
CA TYR A 127 2.19 -0.74 -1.01
C TYR A 127 2.79 0.37 -0.13
N ASP A 128 2.86 1.62 -0.59
CA ASP A 128 3.54 2.69 0.16
C ASP A 128 2.59 3.51 1.05
N ASN A 129 1.27 3.34 0.92
CA ASN A 129 0.28 4.09 1.67
C ASN A 129 -0.49 3.17 2.61
N TYR A 130 -0.36 3.40 3.91
CA TYR A 130 -1.12 2.69 4.93
C TYR A 130 -1.35 3.56 6.16
N TYR A 131 -2.36 3.19 6.95
CA TYR A 131 -2.58 3.71 8.30
C TYR A 131 -2.27 2.62 9.30
N SER A 132 -1.34 2.92 10.21
CA SER A 132 -1.01 2.05 11.33
C SER A 132 -1.52 2.66 12.63
N CYS A 133 -2.23 1.89 13.44
CA CYS A 133 -2.80 2.33 14.71
C CYS A 133 -2.28 1.49 15.87
N ASN A 134 -1.85 2.19 16.93
CA ASN A 134 -1.61 1.63 18.25
C ASN A 134 -2.90 1.66 19.06
N PHE A 135 -3.32 0.50 19.53
CA PHE A 135 -4.45 0.33 20.43
C PHE A 135 -3.94 -0.01 21.83
N ASP A 136 -4.36 0.75 22.84
CA ASP A 136 -4.05 0.49 24.25
C ASP A 136 -5.35 0.34 25.05
N TRP A 137 -5.51 -0.82 25.69
CA TRP A 137 -6.62 -1.10 26.58
C TRP A 137 -6.16 -1.94 27.77
N ASN A 138 -6.37 -1.42 28.98
CA ASN A 138 -6.06 -2.12 30.24
C ASN A 138 -4.61 -2.65 30.30
N GLY A 139 -3.66 -1.88 29.76
CA GLY A 139 -2.24 -2.25 29.71
C GLY A 139 -1.86 -3.22 28.59
N LYS A 140 -2.82 -3.72 27.81
CA LYS A 140 -2.57 -4.48 26.58
C LYS A 140 -2.38 -3.49 25.42
N LYS A 141 -1.35 -3.72 24.60
CA LYS A 141 -1.02 -2.88 23.44
C LYS A 141 -0.92 -3.71 22.18
N VAL A 142 -1.54 -3.25 21.10
CA VAL A 142 -1.44 -3.87 19.77
C VAL A 142 -1.26 -2.79 18.72
N ASP A 143 -0.30 -2.99 17.84
CA ASP A 143 -0.11 -2.20 16.62
C ASP A 143 -0.67 -2.99 15.43
N LEU A 144 -1.52 -2.35 14.64
CA LEU A 144 -2.10 -2.96 13.44
C LEU A 144 -2.37 -1.94 12.34
N ASP A 145 -2.24 -2.38 11.10
CA ASP A 145 -2.57 -1.58 9.94
C ASP A 145 -4.09 -1.62 9.70
N VAL A 146 -4.76 -0.49 9.97
CA VAL A 146 -6.23 -0.38 9.87
C VAL A 146 -6.69 -0.11 8.43
N TRP A 147 -5.77 0.27 7.56
CA TRP A 147 -6.00 0.49 6.14
C TRP A 147 -4.68 0.35 5.39
N ASP A 148 -4.70 -0.36 4.26
CA ASP A 148 -3.55 -0.56 3.38
C ASP A 148 -4.00 -0.36 1.93
N GLY A 149 -3.39 0.61 1.25
CA GLY A 149 -3.63 0.89 -0.16
C GLY A 149 -3.23 -0.27 -1.08
N GLY A 150 -2.39 -1.19 -0.57
CA GLY A 150 -1.73 -2.34 -1.19
C GLY A 150 -2.61 -3.48 -1.69
N GLN A 151 -3.95 -3.34 -1.68
CA GLN A 151 -4.95 -4.40 -1.90
C GLN A 151 -5.06 -5.45 -0.78
N ARG A 152 -4.16 -5.50 0.20
CA ARG A 152 -4.27 -6.45 1.33
C ARG A 152 -5.24 -5.94 2.38
N GLY A 153 -6.54 -6.00 2.05
CA GLY A 153 -7.62 -5.64 2.97
C GLY A 153 -8.24 -4.28 2.75
N THR A 154 -7.97 -3.62 1.62
CA THR A 154 -8.73 -2.43 1.22
C THR A 154 -10.11 -2.84 0.73
N CYS A 155 -11.13 -2.25 1.34
CA CYS A 155 -12.49 -2.40 0.87
C CYS A 155 -12.64 -1.75 -0.51
N VAL A 156 -13.30 -2.47 -1.43
CA VAL A 156 -13.64 -1.93 -2.75
C VAL A 156 -14.35 -0.57 -2.60
N GLU A 157 -15.18 -0.42 -1.57
CA GLU A 157 -16.01 0.77 -1.33
C GLU A 157 -15.34 1.85 -0.47
N SER A 158 -14.01 1.91 -0.41
CA SER A 158 -13.22 2.96 0.25
C SER A 158 -13.44 3.13 1.77
N LYS A 159 -14.38 2.40 2.37
CA LYS A 159 -14.76 2.53 3.79
C LYS A 159 -14.50 1.26 4.57
N THR A 160 -13.68 1.35 5.60
CA THR A 160 -13.35 0.24 6.51
C THR A 160 -13.96 0.48 7.90
N HIS A 161 -14.35 -0.60 8.57
CA HIS A 161 -14.82 -0.54 9.96
C HIS A 161 -14.14 -1.60 10.81
N TRP A 162 -13.47 -1.14 11.85
CA TRP A 162 -12.87 -1.96 12.91
C TRP A 162 -13.72 -1.92 14.18
N ALA A 163 -14.00 -3.10 14.73
CA ALA A 163 -14.59 -3.25 16.05
C ALA A 163 -13.58 -3.93 16.99
N VAL A 164 -13.36 -3.29 18.13
CA VAL A 164 -12.41 -3.74 19.15
C VAL A 164 -13.20 -4.32 20.33
N LEU A 165 -13.06 -5.62 20.56
CA LEU A 165 -13.75 -6.38 21.61
C LEU A 165 -12.73 -6.95 22.60
N GLU A 166 -13.22 -7.49 23.72
CA GLU A 166 -12.37 -8.05 24.79
C GLU A 166 -11.48 -9.20 24.29
N ASP A 167 -11.92 -9.90 23.24
CA ASP A 167 -11.26 -11.07 22.67
C ASP A 167 -10.44 -10.76 21.40
N GLY A 168 -10.50 -9.53 20.86
CA GLY A 168 -9.68 -9.13 19.72
C GLY A 168 -10.27 -8.06 18.81
N PHE A 169 -9.81 -8.05 17.57
CA PHE A 169 -10.06 -7.02 16.57
C PHE A 169 -10.80 -7.63 15.38
N TYR A 170 -11.91 -7.02 15.05
CA TYR A 170 -12.81 -7.44 13.99
C TYR A 170 -12.83 -6.38 12.90
N PHE A 171 -12.84 -6.83 11.65
CA PHE A 171 -12.82 -5.99 10.48
C PHE A 171 -14.03 -6.28 9.60
N ARG A 172 -14.51 -5.25 8.91
CA ARG A 172 -15.39 -5.39 7.75
C ARG A 172 -15.27 -4.20 6.81
N CYS A 173 -15.78 -4.41 5.61
CA CYS A 173 -16.06 -3.33 4.67
C CYS A 173 -17.44 -2.74 4.90
N VAL A 174 -17.53 -1.40 4.86
CA VAL A 174 -18.82 -0.70 4.99
C VAL A 174 -19.42 -0.52 3.60
N GLY A 175 -20.64 -1.03 3.44
CA GLY A 175 -21.43 -0.93 2.20
C GLY A 175 -21.38 -2.18 1.32
N GLY A 176 -20.36 -3.02 1.47
CA GLY A 176 -20.34 -4.37 0.89
C GLY A 176 -21.13 -5.41 1.70
N GLU A 177 -21.42 -6.57 1.08
CA GLU A 177 -22.09 -7.73 1.72
C GLU A 177 -21.21 -8.48 2.75
N GLY A 178 -20.10 -7.87 3.19
CA GLY A 178 -19.11 -8.51 4.06
C GLY A 178 -19.58 -8.67 5.51
N ASN A 179 -19.51 -9.90 6.03
CA ASN A 179 -19.67 -10.17 7.46
C ASN A 179 -18.45 -9.69 8.26
N TRP A 180 -18.65 -9.50 9.56
CA TRP A 180 -17.55 -9.23 10.49
C TRP A 180 -16.56 -10.40 10.54
N GLU A 181 -15.28 -10.10 10.41
CA GLU A 181 -14.21 -11.09 10.44
C GLU A 181 -13.21 -10.74 11.54
N LYS A 182 -12.91 -11.71 12.41
CA LYS A 182 -11.86 -11.53 13.42
C LYS A 182 -10.48 -11.66 12.76
N ARG A 183 -9.65 -10.63 12.86
CA ARG A 183 -8.31 -10.57 12.24
C ARG A 183 -7.18 -10.75 13.25
N PHE A 184 -7.35 -10.23 14.45
CA PHE A 184 -6.29 -10.23 15.47
C PHE A 184 -6.84 -10.49 16.86
N THR A 185 -5.98 -10.98 17.76
CA THR A 185 -6.21 -10.99 19.20
C THR A 185 -5.30 -9.98 19.89
N TRP A 186 -5.57 -9.69 21.16
CA TRP A 186 -4.75 -8.80 21.96
C TRP A 186 -3.32 -9.34 22.22
N GLU A 187 -3.12 -10.64 22.08
CA GLU A 187 -1.84 -11.32 22.29
C GLU A 187 -0.94 -11.30 21.04
N GLY A 188 -1.34 -10.60 19.97
CA GLY A 188 -0.53 -10.44 18.74
C GLY A 188 -0.56 -11.65 17.80
N GLY A 189 -1.47 -12.59 18.02
CA GLY A 189 -1.72 -13.68 17.08
C GLY A 189 -2.45 -13.18 15.84
N ILE A 190 -1.83 -13.33 14.66
CA ILE A 190 -2.54 -13.19 13.39
C ILE A 190 -3.50 -14.38 13.29
N HIS A 191 -4.77 -14.14 13.55
CA HIS A 191 -5.80 -15.11 13.18
C HIS A 191 -6.18 -14.78 11.75
N LEU A 192 -5.54 -15.47 10.80
CA LEU A 192 -6.08 -15.60 9.45
C LEU A 192 -7.37 -16.44 9.55
N GLY A 193 -8.46 -15.83 10.04
CA GLY A 193 -9.82 -16.32 9.87
C GLY A 193 -10.13 -16.47 8.38
N PRO A 194 -11.11 -17.33 8.03
CA PRO A 194 -11.09 -18.12 6.81
C PRO A 194 -10.73 -17.28 5.57
N SER A 195 -9.62 -17.69 4.94
CA SER A 195 -9.27 -17.38 3.56
C SER A 195 -10.54 -17.32 2.72
N VAL A 196 -10.65 -16.29 1.88
CA VAL A 196 -11.68 -16.19 0.84
C VAL A 196 -11.34 -17.20 -0.26
N ASP A 197 -11.33 -18.47 0.10
CA ASP A 197 -11.43 -19.62 -0.80
C ASP A 197 -12.86 -20.19 -0.65
N ASN A 198 -13.87 -19.33 -0.75
CA ASN A 198 -15.23 -19.76 -1.08
C ASN A 198 -15.52 -19.15 -2.46
N ALA A 199 -15.19 -19.87 -3.55
CA ALA A 199 -16.08 -20.90 -4.08
C ALA A 199 -17.44 -20.29 -4.44
N HIS A 200 -17.47 -19.53 -5.54
CA HIS A 200 -18.53 -19.54 -6.54
C HIS A 200 -17.95 -19.15 -7.90
#